data_AF-A0A3A1QQ54-F1
#
_entry.id   AF-A0A3A1QQ54-F1
#
_cell.length_a   1.000
_cell.length_b   1.000
_cell.length_c   1.000
_cell.angle_alpha   90.00
_cell.angle_beta   90.00
_cell.angle_gamma   90.00
#
_symmetry.space_group_name_H-M   'P 1'
#
loop_
_entity.id
_entity.type
_entity.pdbx_description
1 polymer ?
#
loop_
_entity_poly.entity_id
_entity_poly.type
_entity_poly.pdbx_seq_one_letter_code
_entity_poly.pdbx_strand_id
1 'polypeptide(L)'
;MTSKENKIAAALYVVGALSIIVGAISGLYYGSQGDAGGFGESNARIAWGVFIDGLVWGIVFFGFAEVIKLLQGIYNQGEQGRGKPAAGVPSDSDPDSKTGGGAYSESVKEGPQKEISEIERGQIEGFYAGKGFTVENIAVTEREDCFVVTVNGKKEVVELGGFKPIVHPYKVN
;
A
#
# COMPACT_ATOMS: atom_id res chain seq x y z
N MET A 1 3.77 -14.15 -16.52
CA MET A 1 3.15 -13.92 -15.20
C MET A 1 4.19 -14.23 -14.14
N THR A 2 4.83 -13.22 -13.58
CA THR A 2 5.77 -13.37 -12.45
C THR A 2 5.24 -12.51 -11.32
N SER A 3 4.25 -13.02 -10.57
CA SER A 3 3.87 -12.41 -9.30
C SER A 3 5.08 -12.52 -8.39
N LYS A 4 5.70 -11.38 -8.08
CA LYS A 4 6.80 -11.31 -7.11
C LYS A 4 6.19 -11.64 -5.75
N GLU A 5 6.20 -12.92 -5.37
CA GLU A 5 5.60 -13.40 -4.14
C GLU A 5 6.17 -12.64 -2.94
N ASN A 6 5.28 -12.24 -2.03
CA ASN A 6 5.70 -11.61 -0.79
C ASN A 6 6.32 -12.65 0.14
N LYS A 7 7.65 -12.76 0.11
CA LYS A 7 8.38 -13.68 1.01
C LYS A 7 8.08 -13.40 2.49
N ILE A 8 7.83 -12.14 2.85
CA ILE A 8 7.53 -11.74 4.24
C ILE A 8 6.13 -12.21 4.64
N ALA A 9 5.12 -11.98 3.81
CA ALA A 9 3.77 -12.46 4.08
C ALA A 9 3.71 -13.99 4.12
N ALA A 10 4.44 -14.67 3.25
CA ALA A 10 4.55 -16.13 3.27
C ALA A 10 5.21 -16.64 4.56
N ALA A 11 6.29 -15.99 5.02
CA ALA A 11 6.94 -16.34 6.28
C ALA A 11 6.00 -16.15 7.49
N LEU A 12 5.28 -15.03 7.55
CA LEU A 12 4.29 -14.77 8.61
C LEU A 12 3.17 -15.80 8.61
N TYR A 13 2.69 -16.21 7.43
CA TYR A 13 1.71 -17.27 7.31
C TYR A 13 2.24 -18.59 7.89
N VAL A 14 3.47 -18.98 7.57
CA VAL A 14 4.11 -20.19 8.11
C VAL A 14 4.25 -20.10 9.63
N VAL A 15 4.70 -18.95 10.16
CA VAL A 15 4.82 -18.73 11.61
C VAL A 15 3.45 -18.84 12.30
N GLY A 16 2.40 -18.26 11.71
CA GLY A 16 1.04 -18.37 12.23
C GLY A 16 0.56 -19.83 12.28
N ALA A 17 0.78 -20.60 11.21
CA ALA A 17 0.43 -22.01 11.19
C ALA A 17 1.20 -22.82 12.23
N LEU A 18 2.51 -22.58 12.39
CA LEU A 18 3.33 -23.23 13.40
C LEU A 18 2.88 -22.89 14.82
N SER A 19 2.49 -21.64 15.10
CA SER A 19 1.95 -21.21 16.39
C SER A 19 0.71 -22.02 16.78
N ILE A 20 -0.22 -22.22 15.85
CA ILE A 20 -1.44 -23.02 16.09
C ILE A 20 -1.07 -24.47 16.38
N ILE A 21 -0.19 -25.07 15.57
CA ILE A 21 0.24 -26.46 15.73
C ILE A 21 0.92 -26.66 17.09
N VAL A 22 1.85 -25.78 17.46
CA VAL A 22 2.56 -25.86 18.75
C VAL A 22 1.60 -25.66 19.91
N GLY A 23 0.67 -24.71 19.82
CA GLY A 23 -0.37 -24.50 20.83
C GLY A 23 -1.29 -25.71 20.98
N ALA A 24 -1.70 -26.34 19.88
CA ALA A 24 -2.51 -27.54 19.88
C ALA A 24 -1.80 -28.74 20.50
N ILE A 25 -0.55 -29.01 20.09
CA ILE A 25 0.24 -30.11 20.65
C ILE A 25 0.51 -29.88 22.14
N SER A 26 0.90 -28.65 22.52
CA SER A 26 1.17 -28.32 23.92
C SER A 26 -0.08 -28.41 24.79
N GLY A 27 -1.22 -27.89 24.30
CA GLY A 27 -2.50 -28.00 24.99
C GLY A 27 -2.91 -29.45 25.20
N LEU A 28 -2.80 -30.30 24.17
CA LEU A 28 -3.05 -31.74 24.29
C LEU A 28 -2.10 -32.41 25.28
N TYR A 29 -0.80 -32.06 25.25
CA TYR A 29 0.19 -32.59 26.18
C TYR A 29 -0.18 -32.29 27.63
N TYR A 30 -0.48 -31.02 27.97
CA TYR A 30 -0.91 -30.64 29.32
C TYR A 30 -2.26 -31.24 29.70
N GLY A 31 -3.19 -31.36 28.76
CA GLY A 31 -4.50 -31.97 29.00
C GLY A 31 -4.43 -33.48 29.25
N SER A 32 -3.43 -34.16 28.69
CA SER A 32 -3.25 -35.61 28.84
C SER A 32 -2.63 -36.03 30.18
N GLN A 33 -2.06 -35.12 30.97
CA GLN A 33 -1.45 -35.42 32.28
C GLN A 33 -2.47 -35.54 33.43
N GLY A 34 -3.70 -35.93 33.12
CA GLY A 34 -4.89 -35.77 33.98
C GLY A 34 -4.88 -36.49 35.33
N ASP A 35 -4.08 -37.54 35.55
CA ASP A 35 -4.21 -38.40 36.73
C ASP A 35 -2.97 -38.51 37.64
N ALA A 36 -1.84 -37.89 37.29
CA ALA A 36 -0.58 -38.18 37.98
C ALA A 36 -0.37 -37.44 39.33
N GLY A 37 -1.18 -36.46 39.71
CA GLY A 37 -0.83 -35.57 40.83
C GLY A 37 -1.93 -34.83 41.60
N GLY A 38 -3.22 -35.16 41.44
CA GLY A 38 -4.30 -34.53 42.23
C GLY A 38 -4.72 -33.11 41.82
N PHE A 39 -4.14 -32.55 40.75
CA PHE A 39 -4.44 -31.21 40.20
C PHE A 39 -5.21 -31.25 38.86
N GLY A 40 -6.05 -32.27 38.64
CA GLY A 40 -6.70 -32.53 37.35
C GLY A 40 -7.48 -31.34 36.74
N GLU A 41 -8.25 -30.61 37.56
CA GLU A 41 -8.97 -29.40 37.08
C GLU A 41 -8.02 -28.25 36.71
N SER A 42 -6.89 -28.10 37.42
CA SER A 42 -5.92 -27.04 37.17
C SER A 42 -5.19 -27.27 35.84
N ASN A 43 -4.86 -28.53 35.55
CA ASN A 43 -4.18 -28.92 34.31
C ASN A 43 -5.07 -28.71 33.08
N ALA A 44 -6.37 -28.99 33.19
CA ALA A 44 -7.33 -28.73 32.11
C ALA A 44 -7.42 -27.23 31.78
N ARG A 45 -7.42 -26.35 32.79
CA ARG A 45 -7.42 -24.89 32.57
C ARG A 45 -6.15 -24.41 31.90
N ILE A 46 -4.99 -24.92 32.32
CA ILE A 46 -3.69 -24.59 31.71
C ILE A 46 -3.65 -25.07 30.26
N ALA A 47 -4.07 -26.31 29.99
CA ALA A 47 -4.15 -26.88 28.65
C ALA A 47 -4.99 -26.00 27.70
N TRP A 48 -6.15 -25.54 28.17
CA TRP A 48 -7.02 -24.66 27.41
C TRP A 48 -6.45 -23.26 27.20
N GLY A 49 -5.78 -22.71 28.22
CA GLY A 49 -5.05 -21.45 28.09
C GLY A 49 -3.97 -21.51 26.99
N VAL A 50 -3.14 -22.55 27.01
CA VAL A 50 -2.05 -22.75 26.04
C VAL A 50 -2.58 -22.98 24.63
N PHE A 51 -3.66 -23.74 24.48
CA PHE A 51 -4.31 -23.95 23.19
C PHE A 51 -4.85 -22.63 22.60
N ILE A 52 -5.60 -21.87 23.41
CA ILE A 52 -6.20 -20.61 22.98
C ILE A 52 -5.12 -19.58 22.66
N ASP A 53 -4.04 -19.50 23.44
CA ASP A 53 -2.92 -18.59 23.18
C ASP A 53 -2.29 -18.86 21.79
N GLY A 54 -1.98 -20.12 21.49
CA GLY A 54 -1.44 -20.51 20.18
C GLY A 54 -2.40 -20.19 19.02
N LEU A 55 -3.72 -20.36 19.24
CA LEU A 55 -4.75 -20.01 18.27
C LEU A 55 -4.84 -18.51 18.03
N VAL A 56 -4.86 -17.70 19.10
CA VAL A 56 -4.93 -16.23 19.03
C VAL A 56 -3.72 -15.68 18.30
N TRP A 57 -2.50 -16.09 18.69
CA TRP A 57 -1.28 -15.66 18.00
C TRP A 57 -1.25 -16.10 16.54
N GLY A 58 -1.71 -17.31 16.23
CA GLY A 58 -1.83 -17.79 14.86
C GLY A 58 -2.73 -16.91 13.99
N ILE A 59 -3.92 -16.56 14.49
CA ILE A 59 -4.86 -15.66 13.81
C ILE A 59 -4.26 -14.27 13.62
N VAL A 60 -3.57 -13.73 14.63
CA VAL A 60 -2.88 -12.43 14.53
C VAL A 60 -1.84 -12.43 13.42
N PHE A 61 -1.01 -13.47 13.34
CA PHE A 61 -0.01 -13.59 12.27
C PHE A 61 -0.64 -13.73 10.88
N PHE A 62 -1.74 -14.47 10.75
CA PHE A 62 -2.49 -14.52 9.49
C PHE A 62 -3.06 -13.15 9.10
N GLY A 63 -3.60 -12.40 10.07
CA GLY A 63 -4.06 -11.03 9.86
C GLY A 63 -2.95 -10.14 9.30
N PHE A 64 -1.76 -10.17 9.90
CA PHE A 64 -0.62 -9.40 9.40
C PHE A 64 -0.13 -9.86 8.02
N ALA A 65 -0.12 -11.17 7.76
CA ALA A 65 0.26 -11.70 6.46
C ALA A 65 -0.66 -11.16 5.34
N GLU A 66 -1.98 -11.12 5.58
CA GLU A 66 -2.95 -10.57 4.64
C GLU A 66 -2.79 -9.06 4.45
N VAL A 67 -2.62 -8.28 5.53
CA VAL A 67 -2.38 -6.83 5.44
C VAL A 67 -1.13 -6.54 4.60
N ILE A 68 -0.03 -7.27 4.82
CA ILE A 68 1.20 -7.06 4.07
C ILE A 68 1.06 -7.47 2.60
N LYS A 69 0.32 -8.56 2.31
CA LYS A 69 -0.04 -8.93 0.93
C LYS A 69 -0.81 -7.83 0.23
N LEU A 70 -1.80 -7.24 0.89
CA LEU A 70 -2.59 -6.14 0.36
C LEU A 70 -1.72 -4.92 0.08
N LEU A 71 -0.87 -4.52 1.02
CA LEU A 71 0.05 -3.39 0.85
C LEU A 71 1.01 -3.61 -0.32
N GLN A 72 1.60 -4.80 -0.46
CA GLN A 72 2.46 -5.09 -1.61
C GLN A 72 1.67 -5.18 -2.92
N GLY A 73 0.42 -5.65 -2.88
CA GLY A 73 -0.50 -5.63 -4.02
C GLY A 73 -0.70 -4.21 -4.55
N ILE A 74 -0.98 -3.26 -3.66
CA ILE A 74 -1.12 -1.83 -4.00
C ILE A 74 0.20 -1.28 -4.56
N TYR A 75 1.33 -1.55 -3.90
CA TYR A 75 2.65 -1.10 -4.35
C TYR A 75 2.98 -1.62 -5.77
N ASN A 76 2.78 -2.91 -6.02
CA ASN A 76 3.06 -3.53 -7.31
C ASN A 76 2.14 -3.02 -8.43
N GLN A 77 0.88 -2.64 -8.12
CA GLN A 77 -0.02 -2.03 -9.10
C GLN A 77 0.46 -0.65 -9.55
N GLY A 78 1.09 0.12 -8.66
CA GLY A 78 1.74 1.40 -9.01
C GLY A 78 2.92 1.24 -9.96
N GLU A 79 3.66 0.13 -9.88
CA GLU A 79 4.78 -0.15 -10.79
C GLU A 79 4.35 -0.70 -12.16
N GLN A 80 3.25 -1.46 -12.26
CA GLN A 80 2.80 -2.05 -13.53
C GLN A 80 2.29 -1.01 -14.56
N GLY A 81 2.03 0.23 -14.13
CA GLY A 81 1.74 1.34 -15.04
C GLY A 81 2.94 1.86 -15.86
N ARG A 82 4.17 1.47 -15.51
CA ARG A 82 5.41 1.97 -16.16
C ARG A 82 5.90 1.14 -17.36
N GLY A 83 5.23 0.05 -17.71
CA GLY A 83 5.79 -0.98 -18.59
C GLY A 83 4.92 -1.37 -19.77
N LYS A 84 4.42 -0.43 -20.58
CA LYS A 84 3.94 -0.77 -21.93
C LYS A 84 4.02 0.45 -22.87
N PRO A 85 4.95 0.47 -23.84
CA PRO A 85 4.86 1.44 -24.93
C PRO A 85 3.71 0.99 -25.85
N ALA A 86 2.53 1.55 -25.64
CA ALA A 86 1.41 1.38 -26.55
C ALA A 86 1.61 2.34 -27.75
N ALA A 87 2.04 1.76 -28.86
CA ALA A 87 1.99 2.41 -30.16
C ALA A 87 0.53 2.74 -30.55
N GLY A 88 0.33 3.92 -31.13
CA GLY A 88 -0.84 4.25 -31.96
C GLY A 88 -1.86 5.20 -31.33
N VAL A 89 -1.71 6.49 -31.63
CA VAL A 89 -2.75 7.55 -31.57
C VAL A 89 -3.73 7.33 -32.76
N PRO A 90 -5.05 7.52 -32.63
CA PRO A 90 -5.72 8.85 -32.69
C PRO A 90 -6.66 9.07 -31.49
N SER A 91 -6.52 10.15 -30.71
CA SER A 91 -7.14 11.46 -30.95
C SER A 91 -8.60 11.35 -31.38
N ASP A 92 -9.50 11.33 -30.41
CA ASP A 92 -10.78 12.03 -30.53
C ASP A 92 -11.24 12.53 -29.15
N SER A 93 -11.66 13.77 -29.19
CA SER A 93 -12.17 14.60 -28.11
C SER A 93 -13.47 14.02 -27.55
N ASP A 94 -13.62 13.96 -26.23
CA ASP A 94 -14.88 14.38 -25.61
C ASP A 94 -14.73 14.75 -24.12
N PRO A 95 -15.47 15.76 -23.62
CA PRO A 95 -15.33 16.30 -22.28
C PRO A 95 -16.50 15.84 -21.40
N ASP A 96 -16.35 14.79 -20.62
CA ASP A 96 -17.21 14.63 -19.43
C ASP A 96 -16.63 13.65 -18.42
N SER A 97 -16.04 14.21 -17.35
CA SER A 97 -15.93 13.50 -16.08
C SER A 97 -15.89 14.52 -14.95
N LYS A 98 -17.05 15.09 -14.65
CA LYS A 98 -17.38 15.46 -13.27
C LYS A 98 -17.61 14.15 -12.52
N THR A 99 -16.92 13.92 -11.40
CA THR A 99 -17.50 13.51 -10.11
C THR A 99 -16.37 13.27 -9.09
N GLY A 100 -16.38 14.04 -8.00
CA GLY A 100 -16.07 13.49 -6.66
C GLY A 100 -14.68 13.72 -6.07
N GLY A 101 -14.37 14.94 -5.65
CA GLY A 101 -13.27 15.24 -4.72
C GLY A 101 -13.24 16.73 -4.41
N GLY A 102 -13.18 17.11 -3.14
CA GLY A 102 -13.47 18.46 -2.64
C GLY A 102 -12.83 19.61 -3.43
N ALA A 103 -13.62 20.65 -3.68
CA ALA A 103 -13.19 21.87 -4.34
C ALA A 103 -12.17 22.65 -3.48
N TYR A 104 -10.90 22.28 -3.58
CA TYR A 104 -9.79 23.11 -3.09
C TYR A 104 -9.25 23.93 -4.26
N SER A 105 -9.99 24.99 -4.57
CA SER A 105 -9.51 26.05 -5.45
C SER A 105 -8.71 27.05 -4.63
N GLU A 106 -7.49 26.68 -4.24
CA GLU A 106 -6.60 27.56 -3.50
C GLU A 106 -5.32 27.79 -4.30
N SER A 107 -4.94 29.05 -4.45
CA SER A 107 -3.78 29.50 -5.23
C SER A 107 -2.49 28.88 -4.72
N VAL A 108 -1.75 28.18 -5.59
CA VAL A 108 -0.48 27.53 -5.25
C VAL A 108 0.67 28.37 -5.80
N LYS A 109 1.55 28.84 -4.91
CA LYS A 109 2.78 29.54 -5.28
C LYS A 109 3.90 28.53 -5.52
N GLU A 110 4.73 28.80 -6.54
CA GLU A 110 5.99 28.08 -6.73
C GLU A 110 6.89 28.39 -5.53
N GLY A 111 7.32 27.35 -4.82
CA GLY A 111 8.19 27.48 -3.65
C GLY A 111 9.64 27.79 -4.06
N PRO A 112 10.54 27.98 -3.08
CA PRO A 112 11.97 28.05 -3.37
C PRO A 112 12.41 26.81 -4.17
N GLN A 113 13.39 26.96 -5.08
CA GLN A 113 13.97 25.87 -5.88
C GLN A 113 14.60 24.80 -4.98
N LYS A 114 13.76 23.97 -4.36
CA LYS A 114 14.15 22.75 -3.68
C LYS A 114 14.24 21.68 -4.75
N GLU A 115 15.35 20.95 -4.76
CA GLU A 115 15.49 19.79 -5.65
C GLU A 115 14.41 18.77 -5.27
N ILE A 116 13.58 18.41 -6.25
CA ILE A 116 12.65 17.29 -6.15
C ILE A 116 13.46 15.99 -6.05
N SER A 117 13.03 15.05 -5.20
CA SER A 117 13.70 13.76 -5.15
C SER A 117 13.49 12.98 -6.45
N GLU A 118 14.47 12.14 -6.81
CA GLU A 118 14.37 11.26 -7.99
C GLU A 118 13.14 10.33 -7.94
N ILE A 119 12.71 9.95 -6.73
CA ILE A 119 11.54 9.11 -6.51
C ILE A 119 10.25 9.84 -6.91
N GLU A 120 10.06 11.07 -6.40
CA GLU A 120 8.89 11.91 -6.68
C GLU A 120 8.86 12.31 -8.17
N ARG A 121 10.00 12.74 -8.72
CA ARG A 121 10.14 13.06 -10.14
C ARG A 121 9.71 11.88 -11.00
N GLY A 122 10.25 10.70 -10.71
CA GLY A 122 9.88 9.50 -11.44
C GLY A 122 8.38 9.21 -11.34
N GLN A 123 7.76 9.36 -10.17
CA GLN A 123 6.32 9.09 -9.99
C GLN A 123 5.46 10.03 -10.84
N ILE A 124 5.79 11.33 -10.86
CA ILE A 124 5.11 12.34 -11.68
C ILE A 124 5.28 12.03 -13.17
N GLU A 125 6.51 11.77 -13.61
CA GLU A 125 6.80 11.42 -15.00
C GLU A 125 6.06 10.14 -15.43
N GLY A 126 6.06 9.11 -14.58
CA GLY A 126 5.33 7.87 -14.83
C GLY A 126 3.81 8.07 -14.94
N PHE A 127 3.24 8.93 -14.08
CA PHE A 127 1.83 9.28 -14.10
C PHE A 127 1.41 9.96 -15.42
N TYR A 128 2.20 10.92 -15.90
CA TYR A 128 1.91 11.61 -17.16
C TYR A 128 2.26 10.76 -18.39
N ALA A 129 3.32 9.95 -18.34
CA ALA A 129 3.67 9.02 -19.40
C ALA A 129 2.55 8.00 -19.65
N GLY A 130 1.88 7.51 -18.60
CA GLY A 130 0.71 6.63 -18.71
C GLY A 130 -0.50 7.30 -19.39
N LYS A 131 -0.54 8.64 -19.44
CA LYS A 131 -1.54 9.43 -20.15
C LYS A 131 -1.09 9.88 -21.54
N GLY A 132 0.10 9.47 -21.98
CA GLY A 132 0.69 9.89 -23.26
C GLY A 132 1.26 11.30 -23.26
N PHE A 133 1.54 11.87 -22.09
CA PHE A 133 2.09 13.21 -21.94
C PHE A 133 3.56 13.19 -21.51
N THR A 134 4.34 14.19 -21.94
CA THR A 134 5.73 14.39 -21.53
C THR A 134 5.80 15.55 -20.54
N VAL A 135 6.49 15.33 -19.42
CA VAL A 135 6.70 16.36 -18.41
C VAL A 135 7.84 17.27 -18.84
N GLU A 136 7.58 18.57 -18.98
CA GLU A 136 8.58 19.56 -19.40
C GLU A 136 9.33 20.15 -18.20
N ASN A 137 8.62 20.43 -17.12
CA ASN A 137 9.18 21.02 -15.91
C ASN A 137 8.39 20.59 -14.67
N ILE A 138 9.10 20.40 -13.55
CA ILE A 138 8.50 20.13 -12.24
C ILE A 138 9.07 21.14 -11.25
N ALA A 139 8.21 21.87 -10.56
CA ALA A 139 8.56 22.80 -9.50
C ALA A 139 7.91 22.38 -8.19
N VAL A 140 8.66 22.49 -7.09
CA VAL A 140 8.16 22.22 -5.74
C VAL A 140 7.28 23.39 -5.29
N THR A 141 6.20 23.07 -4.58
CA THR A 141 5.31 24.09 -4.00
C THR A 141 5.63 24.29 -2.52
N GLU A 142 5.04 25.31 -1.89
CA GLU A 142 5.12 25.48 -0.44
C GLU A 142 4.36 24.38 0.33
N ARG A 143 3.50 23.61 -0.34
CA ARG A 143 2.71 22.54 0.25
C ARG A 143 3.47 21.21 0.15
N GLU A 144 3.44 20.45 1.25
CA GLU A 144 3.96 19.09 1.25
C GLU A 144 3.22 18.23 0.20
N ASP A 145 3.99 17.35 -0.45
CA ASP A 145 3.54 16.43 -1.50
C ASP A 145 2.86 17.07 -2.71
N CYS A 146 2.91 18.40 -2.87
CA CYS A 146 2.33 19.13 -4.00
C CYS A 146 3.40 19.70 -4.93
N PHE A 147 3.23 19.47 -6.23
CA PHE A 147 4.18 19.87 -7.28
C PHE A 147 3.47 20.59 -8.41
N VAL A 148 4.04 21.68 -8.92
CA VAL A 148 3.58 22.28 -10.18
C VAL A 148 4.28 21.56 -11.31
N VAL A 149 3.51 21.02 -12.24
CA VAL A 149 4.01 20.27 -13.38
C VAL A 149 3.60 21.00 -14.65
N THR A 150 4.56 21.25 -15.54
CA THR A 150 4.31 21.80 -16.87
C THR A 150 4.24 20.66 -17.88
N VAL A 151 3.09 20.53 -18.54
CA VAL A 151 2.80 19.50 -19.53
C VAL A 151 2.10 20.14 -20.72
N ASN A 152 2.67 19.98 -21.92
CA ASN A 152 2.17 20.61 -23.16
C ASN A 152 1.96 22.13 -23.00
N GLY A 153 2.89 22.82 -22.35
CA GLY A 153 2.79 24.25 -22.04
C GLY A 153 1.69 24.65 -21.06
N LYS A 154 0.94 23.70 -20.45
CA LYS A 154 -0.02 23.97 -19.38
C LYS A 154 0.57 23.61 -18.03
N LYS A 155 0.36 24.48 -17.04
CA LYS A 155 0.71 24.21 -15.64
C LYS A 155 -0.46 23.52 -14.94
N GLU A 156 -0.17 22.45 -14.22
CA GLU A 156 -1.11 21.72 -13.37
C GLU A 156 -0.46 21.48 -12.01
N VAL A 157 -1.25 21.30 -10.95
CA VAL A 157 -0.72 20.92 -9.63
C VAL A 157 -0.98 19.44 -9.43
N VAL A 158 0.05 18.68 -9.08
CA VAL A 158 -0.03 17.26 -8.77
C VAL A 158 0.26 17.03 -7.31
N GLU A 159 -0.64 16.34 -6.63
CA GLU A 159 -0.51 15.90 -5.24
C GLU A 159 -0.13 14.41 -5.20
N LEU A 160 1.00 14.08 -4.55
CA LEU A 160 1.54 12.72 -4.40
C LEU A 160 1.27 12.09 -3.01
N GLY A 161 0.64 12.81 -2.08
CA GLY A 161 0.48 12.36 -0.69
C GLY A 161 -0.54 11.22 -0.47
N GLY A 162 -1.27 10.82 -1.51
CA GLY A 162 -2.30 9.77 -1.47
C GLY A 162 -1.92 8.47 -2.18
N PHE A 163 -2.87 7.52 -2.23
CA PHE A 163 -2.71 6.24 -2.93
C PHE A 163 -2.57 6.39 -4.46
N LYS A 164 -3.03 7.52 -5.03
CA LYS A 164 -2.94 7.85 -6.45
C LYS A 164 -2.65 9.34 -6.62
N PRO A 165 -1.83 9.75 -7.61
CA PRO A 165 -1.64 11.15 -7.90
C PRO A 165 -2.96 11.84 -8.28
N ILE A 166 -3.23 12.99 -7.66
CA ILE A 166 -4.42 13.81 -7.94
C ILE A 166 -3.97 15.08 -8.66
N VAL A 167 -4.67 15.43 -9.74
CA VAL A 167 -4.39 16.64 -10.52
C VAL A 167 -5.40 17.72 -10.15
N HIS A 168 -4.89 18.87 -9.74
CA HIS A 168 -5.67 20.06 -9.45
C HIS A 168 -5.39 21.14 -10.51
N PRO A 169 -6.41 21.92 -10.92
CA PRO A 169 -6.21 23.01 -11.87
C PRO A 169 -5.32 24.09 -11.27
N TYR A 170 -4.26 24.49 -11.99
CA TYR A 170 -3.37 25.57 -11.56
C TYR A 170 -4.09 26.92 -11.68
N LYS A 171 -4.25 27.62 -10.55
CA LYS A 171 -4.76 28.99 -10.52
C LYS A 171 -3.64 29.94 -10.11
N VAL A 172 -3.25 30.79 -11.06
CA VAL A 172 -2.33 31.92 -10.81
C VAL A 172 -3.14 33.02 -10.15
N ASN A 173 -2.66 33.51 -9.00
CA ASN A 173 -3.05 34.80 -8.45
C ASN A 173 -2.09 35.87 -8.96
#